data_AF-A0A961PK48-F1
#
_entry.id   AF-A0A961PK48-F1
#
_cell.length_a   1.000
_cell.length_b   1.000
_cell.length_c   1.000
_cell.angle_alpha   90.00
_cell.angle_beta   90.00
_cell.angle_gamma   90.00
#
_symmetry.space_group_name_H-M   'P 1'
#
loop_
_entity.id
_entity.type
_entity.pdbx_description
1 polymer ?
#
loop_
_entity_poly.entity_id
_entity_poly.type
_entity_poly.pdbx_seq_one_letter_code
_entity_poly.pdbx_strand_id
1 'polypeptide(L)'
;YSLLAEKAQKANIAFTPQQIMMLMAGVSVVAYVGLSVGTSTGLTVRIAVAIAMGIGGVYVWINNKAKKRLSMIEEQLPDAVELMVRSLRVGHPFSSAIQIVAKEIPDPLGSEMGVIADESAYGRDVAESLKHLAERVDMQDMRFLAVAVSIQQVSGGNLAEILEGLAKVIRSRFKLFRRVKAITAEAKWSGTFLSGFPLVALVMINVIQ
;
A
#
# COMPACT_ATOMS: atom_id res chain seq x y z
N TYR A 1 -11.34 -17.74 -2.93
CA TYR A 1 -10.02 -17.91 -3.57
C TYR A 1 -9.43 -16.59 -4.07
N SER A 2 -10.08 -15.85 -4.98
CA SER A 2 -9.58 -14.57 -5.54
C SER A 2 -8.99 -13.58 -4.53
N LEU A 3 -9.77 -13.16 -3.51
CA LEU A 3 -9.42 -12.05 -2.60
C LEU A 3 -8.08 -12.20 -1.85
N LEU A 4 -7.61 -13.43 -1.59
CA LEU A 4 -6.29 -13.66 -0.97
C LEU A 4 -5.16 -13.57 -1.99
N ALA A 5 -5.36 -14.11 -3.19
CA ALA A 5 -4.39 -14.01 -4.28
C ALA A 5 -4.21 -12.55 -4.73
N GLU A 6 -5.31 -11.81 -4.87
CA GLU A 6 -5.30 -10.39 -5.21
C GLU A 6 -4.53 -9.55 -4.17
N LYS A 7 -4.73 -9.82 -2.87
CA LYS A 7 -3.98 -9.13 -1.80
C LYS A 7 -2.51 -9.54 -1.75
N ALA A 8 -2.17 -10.80 -2.03
CA ALA A 8 -0.78 -11.25 -2.15
C ALA A 8 -0.07 -10.60 -3.35
N GLN A 9 -0.75 -10.48 -4.49
CA GLN A 9 -0.27 -9.78 -5.68
C GLN A 9 -0.06 -8.28 -5.41
N LYS A 10 -1.05 -7.58 -4.82
CA LYS A 10 -0.93 -6.18 -4.39
C LYS A 10 0.22 -5.96 -3.39
N ALA A 11 0.54 -6.96 -2.56
CA ALA A 11 1.68 -6.96 -1.62
C ALA A 11 3.05 -7.34 -2.22
N ASN A 12 3.11 -7.67 -3.51
CA ASN A 12 4.23 -8.36 -4.17
C ASN A 12 4.80 -9.49 -3.30
N ILE A 13 3.98 -10.51 -3.07
CA ILE A 13 4.33 -11.74 -2.36
C ILE A 13 4.32 -12.88 -3.39
N ALA A 14 5.49 -13.45 -3.67
CA ALA A 14 5.67 -14.57 -4.60
C ALA A 14 5.22 -15.94 -4.03
N PHE A 15 4.16 -15.97 -3.20
CA PHE A 15 3.54 -17.21 -2.72
C PHE A 15 2.32 -17.55 -3.57
N THR A 16 2.28 -18.79 -4.04
CA THR A 16 1.07 -19.35 -4.67
C THR A 16 -0.08 -19.42 -3.65
N PRO A 17 -1.34 -19.45 -4.09
CA PRO A 17 -2.48 -19.63 -3.19
C PRO A 17 -2.36 -20.90 -2.33
N GLN A 18 -1.74 -21.96 -2.85
CA GLN A 18 -1.44 -23.19 -2.11
C GLN A 18 -0.40 -22.97 -1.00
N GLN A 19 0.69 -22.24 -1.27
CA GLN A 19 1.68 -21.88 -0.25
C GLN A 19 1.08 -21.00 0.86
N ILE A 20 0.17 -20.08 0.52
CA ILE A 20 -0.55 -19.28 1.52
C ILE A 20 -1.43 -20.19 2.41
N MET A 21 -2.15 -21.15 1.85
CA MET A 21 -2.95 -22.11 2.64
C MET A 21 -2.07 -23.03 3.50
N MET A 22 -0.93 -23.51 3.00
CA MET A 22 0.03 -24.29 3.78
C MET A 22 0.62 -23.47 4.93
N LEU A 23 0.91 -22.17 4.72
CA LEU A 23 1.36 -21.26 5.78
C LEU A 23 0.27 -21.07 6.86
N MET A 24 -0.98 -20.86 6.44
CA MET A 24 -2.12 -20.74 7.37
C MET A 24 -2.30 -22.01 8.23
N ALA A 25 -2.23 -23.19 7.60
CA ALA A 25 -2.29 -24.47 8.31
C ALA A 25 -1.11 -24.67 9.26
N GLY A 26 0.13 -24.38 8.83
CA GLY A 26 1.33 -24.47 9.65
C GLY A 26 1.28 -23.56 10.88
N VAL A 27 0.87 -22.30 10.71
CA VAL A 27 0.70 -21.36 11.84
C VAL A 27 -0.42 -21.83 12.78
N SER A 28 -1.52 -22.40 12.27
CA SER A 28 -2.55 -23.01 13.14
C SER A 28 -2.03 -24.21 13.93
N VAL A 29 -1.21 -25.09 13.34
CA VAL A 29 -0.60 -26.21 14.08
C VAL A 29 0.36 -25.72 15.16
N VAL A 30 1.23 -24.76 14.84
CA VAL A 30 2.16 -24.14 15.82
C VAL A 30 1.40 -23.43 16.94
N ALA A 31 0.33 -22.69 16.62
CA ALA A 31 -0.53 -22.05 17.60
C ALA A 31 -1.24 -23.06 18.52
N TYR A 32 -1.72 -24.19 17.97
CA TYR A 32 -2.34 -25.26 18.75
C TYR A 32 -1.36 -25.92 19.73
N VAL A 33 -0.14 -26.23 19.27
CA VAL A 33 0.91 -26.81 20.12
C VAL A 33 1.38 -25.83 21.20
N GLY A 34 1.57 -24.55 20.86
CA GLY A 34 1.91 -23.51 21.83
C GLY A 34 0.84 -23.36 22.93
N LEU A 35 -0.43 -23.35 22.56
CA LEU A 35 -1.56 -23.32 23.51
C LEU A 35 -1.67 -24.63 24.34
N SER A 36 -1.33 -25.79 23.77
CA SER A 36 -1.44 -27.06 24.49
C SER A 36 -0.39 -27.25 25.58
N VAL A 37 0.79 -26.66 25.40
CA VAL A 37 1.86 -26.62 26.42
C VAL A 37 1.69 -25.44 27.38
N GLY A 38 1.23 -24.29 26.89
CA GLY A 38 1.17 -23.04 27.67
C GLY A 38 -0.07 -22.82 28.53
N THR A 39 -1.21 -23.48 28.27
CA THR A 39 -2.46 -23.27 29.06
C THR A 39 -3.23 -24.55 29.32
N SER A 40 -3.95 -24.64 30.44
CA SER A 40 -4.85 -25.74 30.80
C SER A 40 -6.25 -25.68 30.15
N THR A 41 -6.45 -24.79 29.17
CA THR A 41 -7.75 -24.52 28.54
C THR A 41 -8.31 -25.75 27.79
N GLY A 42 -9.63 -25.94 27.80
CA GLY A 42 -10.30 -27.07 27.14
C GLY A 42 -10.06 -27.17 25.63
N LEU A 43 -10.07 -28.41 25.11
CA LEU A 43 -9.71 -28.78 23.73
C LEU A 43 -10.36 -27.89 22.66
N THR A 44 -11.68 -27.71 22.74
CA THR A 44 -12.48 -26.94 21.77
C THR A 44 -12.01 -25.50 21.64
N VAL A 45 -11.64 -24.87 22.75
CA VAL A 45 -11.13 -23.49 22.77
C VAL A 45 -9.73 -23.42 22.16
N ARG A 46 -8.85 -24.37 22.48
CA ARG A 46 -7.51 -24.44 21.87
C ARG A 46 -7.60 -24.56 20.33
N ILE A 47 -8.48 -25.42 19.81
CA ILE A 47 -8.70 -25.59 18.36
C ILE A 47 -9.25 -24.29 17.74
N ALA A 48 -10.30 -23.70 18.33
CA ALA A 48 -10.90 -22.48 17.81
C ALA A 48 -9.91 -21.30 17.76
N VAL A 49 -9.15 -21.08 18.84
CA VAL A 49 -8.15 -20.00 18.90
C VAL A 49 -6.97 -20.27 17.97
N ALA A 50 -6.51 -21.52 17.83
CA ALA A 50 -5.43 -21.86 16.91
C ALA A 50 -5.82 -21.66 15.42
N ILE A 51 -7.06 -21.99 15.05
CA ILE A 51 -7.59 -21.72 13.70
C ILE A 51 -7.73 -20.20 13.50
N ALA A 52 -8.28 -19.48 14.48
CA ALA A 52 -8.41 -18.02 14.42
C ALA A 52 -7.05 -17.30 14.29
N MET A 53 -6.01 -17.76 15.01
CA MET A 53 -4.66 -17.19 14.92
C MET A 53 -3.97 -17.51 13.59
N GLY A 54 -4.06 -18.74 13.08
CA GLY A 54 -3.44 -19.10 11.79
C GLY A 54 -4.11 -18.44 10.58
N ILE A 55 -5.45 -18.49 10.51
CA ILE A 55 -6.20 -17.84 9.43
C ILE A 55 -6.14 -16.31 9.56
N GLY A 56 -6.48 -15.78 10.73
CA GLY A 56 -6.54 -14.33 10.98
C GLY A 56 -5.16 -13.67 10.97
N GLY A 57 -4.15 -14.27 11.60
CA GLY A 57 -2.79 -13.73 11.65
C GLY A 57 -2.15 -13.63 10.27
N VAL A 58 -2.22 -14.68 9.45
CA VAL A 58 -1.69 -14.65 8.07
C VAL A 58 -2.49 -13.69 7.19
N TYR A 59 -3.82 -13.64 7.31
CA TYR A 59 -4.65 -12.67 6.58
C TYR A 59 -4.26 -11.22 6.92
N VAL A 60 -4.15 -10.90 8.21
CA VAL A 60 -3.77 -9.56 8.70
C VAL A 60 -2.35 -9.22 8.26
N TRP A 61 -1.40 -10.16 8.31
CA TRP A 61 -0.03 -9.96 7.84
C TRP A 61 0.03 -9.62 6.34
N ILE A 62 -0.61 -10.43 5.48
CA ILE A 62 -0.68 -10.17 4.02
C ILE A 62 -1.34 -8.82 3.75
N ASN A 63 -2.48 -8.55 4.39
CA ASN A 63 -3.25 -7.31 4.25
C ASN A 63 -2.45 -6.08 4.69
N ASN A 64 -1.65 -6.19 5.76
CA ASN A 64 -0.82 -5.10 6.24
C ASN A 64 0.42 -4.88 5.35
N LYS A 65 1.02 -5.95 4.81
CA LYS A 65 2.10 -5.83 3.79
C LYS A 65 1.56 -5.18 2.50
N ALA A 66 0.36 -5.56 2.05
CA ALA A 66 -0.33 -4.94 0.92
C ALA A 66 -0.56 -3.44 1.15
N LYS A 67 -1.18 -3.08 2.28
CA LYS A 67 -1.42 -1.68 2.64
C LYS A 67 -0.14 -0.86 2.75
N LYS A 68 0.93 -1.40 3.36
CA LYS A 68 2.22 -0.72 3.43
C LYS A 68 2.81 -0.52 2.03
N ARG A 69 2.77 -1.54 1.16
CA ARG A 69 3.28 -1.42 -0.22
C ARG A 69 2.52 -0.34 -1.00
N LEU A 70 1.19 -0.41 -1.05
CA LEU A 70 0.36 0.56 -1.76
C LEU A 70 0.57 2.00 -1.22
N SER A 71 0.63 2.18 0.10
CA SER A 71 0.91 3.48 0.72
C SER A 71 2.27 4.06 0.33
N MET A 72 3.29 3.22 0.05
CA MET A 72 4.59 3.70 -0.43
C MET A 72 4.51 4.08 -1.92
N ILE A 73 3.79 3.34 -2.77
CA ILE A 73 3.56 3.74 -4.18
C ILE A 73 2.80 5.07 -4.23
N GLU A 74 1.75 5.25 -3.42
CA GLU A 74 0.96 6.49 -3.35
C GLU A 74 1.84 7.69 -2.93
N GLU A 75 2.72 7.49 -1.93
CA GLU A 75 3.61 8.54 -1.40
C GLU A 75 4.79 8.87 -2.34
N GLN A 76 5.24 7.91 -3.16
CA GLN A 76 6.29 8.10 -4.19
C GLN A 76 5.75 8.75 -5.47
N LEU A 77 4.45 8.63 -5.76
CA LEU A 77 3.85 9.06 -7.03
C LEU A 77 3.97 10.57 -7.35
N PRO A 78 3.83 11.53 -6.41
CA PRO A 78 4.00 12.96 -6.73
C PRO A 78 5.39 13.27 -7.28
N ASP A 79 6.41 12.63 -6.69
CA ASP A 79 7.81 12.91 -6.99
C ASP A 79 8.23 12.20 -8.29
N ALA A 80 7.67 11.01 -8.56
CA ALA A 80 7.75 10.36 -9.85
C ALA A 80 7.14 11.21 -10.99
N VAL A 81 5.95 11.78 -10.80
CA VAL A 81 5.31 12.64 -11.81
C VAL A 81 6.10 13.95 -11.99
N GLU A 82 6.65 14.56 -10.94
CA GLU A 82 7.55 15.72 -11.09
C GLU A 82 8.84 15.39 -11.85
N LEU A 83 9.36 14.17 -11.72
CA LEU A 83 10.51 13.72 -12.50
C LEU A 83 10.15 13.50 -13.97
N MET A 84 8.95 12.97 -14.27
CA MET A 84 8.43 12.92 -15.65
C MET A 84 8.29 14.31 -16.26
N VAL A 85 7.72 15.27 -15.52
CA VAL A 85 7.58 16.67 -15.93
C VAL A 85 8.94 17.30 -16.27
N ARG A 86 9.96 17.08 -15.44
CA ARG A 86 11.33 17.56 -15.70
C ARG A 86 11.90 16.97 -16.98
N SER A 87 11.78 15.66 -17.18
CA SER A 87 12.23 14.98 -18.40
C SER A 87 11.55 15.52 -19.66
N LEU A 88 10.22 15.69 -19.62
CA LEU A 88 9.43 16.22 -20.73
C LEU A 88 9.77 17.69 -21.03
N ARG A 89 10.04 18.52 -20.01
CA ARG A 89 10.46 19.92 -20.17
C ARG A 89 11.83 20.09 -20.86
N VAL A 90 12.66 19.05 -20.86
CA VAL A 90 13.94 18.98 -21.60
C VAL A 90 13.74 18.43 -23.03
N GLY A 91 12.52 18.05 -23.40
CA GLY A 91 12.17 17.53 -24.72
C GLY A 91 12.36 16.03 -24.89
N HIS A 92 12.62 15.27 -23.82
CA HIS A 92 12.71 13.81 -23.91
C HIS A 92 11.32 13.17 -24.14
N PRO A 93 11.24 12.08 -24.93
CA PRO A 93 10.02 11.28 -25.07
C PRO A 93 9.48 10.77 -23.73
N PHE A 94 8.17 10.56 -23.65
CA PHE A 94 7.54 10.09 -22.41
C PHE A 94 7.98 8.67 -21.99
N SER A 95 8.31 7.79 -22.94
CA SER A 95 8.92 6.48 -22.66
C SER A 95 10.28 6.62 -21.96
N SER A 96 11.13 7.55 -22.39
CA SER A 96 12.38 7.91 -21.71
C SER A 96 12.12 8.47 -20.30
N ALA A 97 11.07 9.27 -20.13
CA ALA A 97 10.68 9.79 -18.82
C ALA A 97 10.30 8.68 -17.83
N ILE A 98 9.61 7.63 -18.27
CA ILE A 98 9.32 6.44 -17.44
C ILE A 98 10.60 5.65 -17.15
N GLN A 99 11.51 5.48 -18.12
CA GLN A 99 12.81 4.83 -17.90
C GLN A 99 13.69 5.56 -16.88
N ILE A 100 13.58 6.89 -16.77
CA ILE A 100 14.26 7.69 -15.74
C ILE A 100 13.59 7.44 -14.38
N VAL A 101 12.26 7.53 -14.31
CA VAL A 101 11.50 7.22 -13.08
C VAL A 101 11.79 5.81 -12.54
N ALA A 102 11.87 4.81 -13.42
CA ALA A 102 12.15 3.43 -13.06
C ALA A 102 13.53 3.21 -12.40
N LYS A 103 14.47 4.15 -12.59
CA LYS A 103 15.86 4.08 -12.07
C LYS A 103 16.06 4.98 -10.85
N GLU A 104 15.46 6.16 -10.85
CA GLU A 104 15.66 7.20 -9.83
C GLU A 104 14.66 7.10 -8.66
N ILE A 105 13.44 6.58 -8.89
CA ILE A 105 12.44 6.42 -7.83
C ILE A 105 12.63 5.06 -7.15
N PRO A 106 12.76 5.00 -5.81
CA PRO A 106 12.94 3.75 -5.11
C PRO A 106 11.72 2.83 -5.20
N ASP A 107 11.92 1.55 -4.92
CA ASP A 107 10.83 0.59 -4.76
C ASP A 107 9.85 1.02 -3.65
N PRO A 108 8.56 0.67 -3.75
CA PRO A 108 7.95 -0.19 -4.77
C PRO A 108 7.57 0.47 -6.10
N LEU A 109 7.56 1.80 -6.23
CA LEU A 109 7.14 2.46 -7.49
C LEU A 109 8.17 2.31 -8.61
N GLY A 110 9.48 2.33 -8.30
CA GLY A 110 10.57 2.10 -9.27
C GLY A 110 10.36 0.84 -10.11
N SER A 111 10.28 -0.34 -9.47
CA SER A 111 9.98 -1.61 -10.16
C SER A 111 8.70 -1.59 -11.01
N GLU A 112 7.61 -0.98 -10.53
CA GLU A 112 6.32 -0.95 -11.27
C GLU A 112 6.42 -0.06 -12.52
N MET A 113 7.21 1.01 -12.47
CA MET A 113 7.53 1.85 -13.63
C MET A 113 8.55 1.18 -14.57
N GLY A 114 9.45 0.36 -14.02
CA GLY A 114 10.36 -0.49 -14.80
C GLY A 114 9.62 -1.49 -15.69
N VAL A 115 8.61 -2.18 -15.15
CA VAL A 115 7.75 -3.08 -15.94
C VAL A 115 7.09 -2.33 -17.11
N ILE A 116 6.59 -1.11 -16.89
CA ILE A 116 5.99 -0.29 -17.95
C ILE A 116 7.04 0.19 -18.97
N ALA A 117 8.26 0.50 -18.54
CA ALA A 117 9.36 0.84 -19.43
C ALA A 117 9.77 -0.33 -20.34
N ASP A 118 9.79 -1.55 -19.79
CA ASP A 118 10.05 -2.79 -20.53
C ASP A 118 8.90 -3.12 -21.49
N GLU A 119 7.64 -3.08 -21.03
CA GLU A 119 6.45 -3.26 -21.89
C GLU A 119 6.45 -2.25 -23.06
N SER A 120 6.82 -0.99 -22.80
CA SER A 120 6.97 0.05 -23.83
C SER A 120 8.13 -0.24 -24.80
N ALA A 121 9.24 -0.81 -24.34
CA ALA A 121 10.35 -1.23 -25.19
C ALA A 121 9.98 -2.40 -26.12
N TYR A 122 9.06 -3.26 -25.70
CA TYR A 122 8.43 -4.29 -26.55
C TYR A 122 7.26 -3.77 -27.41
N GLY A 123 7.03 -2.45 -27.44
CA GLY A 123 6.04 -1.82 -28.30
C GLY A 123 4.61 -1.80 -27.76
N ARG A 124 4.38 -2.12 -26.48
CA ARG A 124 3.06 -1.92 -25.85
C ARG A 124 2.77 -0.44 -25.66
N ASP A 125 1.49 -0.06 -25.76
CA ASP A 125 1.08 1.30 -25.41
C ASP A 125 1.30 1.61 -23.92
N VAL A 126 1.83 2.80 -23.67
CA VAL A 126 2.20 3.29 -22.34
C VAL A 126 0.97 3.64 -21.51
N ALA A 127 -0.09 4.21 -22.09
CA ALA A 127 -1.29 4.56 -21.34
C ALA A 127 -2.12 3.31 -20.97
N GLU A 128 -2.19 2.31 -21.85
CA GLU A 128 -2.74 0.99 -21.55
C GLU A 128 -1.97 0.32 -20.39
N SER A 129 -0.64 0.35 -20.43
CA SER A 129 0.23 -0.22 -19.39
C SER A 129 0.05 0.51 -18.04
N LEU A 130 0.00 1.85 -18.06
CA LEU A 130 -0.32 2.67 -16.87
C LEU A 130 -1.74 2.40 -16.34
N LYS A 131 -2.72 2.18 -17.22
CA LYS A 131 -4.10 1.84 -16.83
C LYS A 131 -4.16 0.47 -16.16
N HIS A 132 -3.49 -0.55 -16.71
CA HIS A 132 -3.41 -1.88 -16.11
C HIS A 132 -2.70 -1.85 -14.75
N LEU A 133 -1.64 -1.05 -14.59
CA LEU A 133 -1.05 -0.78 -13.28
C LEU A 133 -2.06 -0.12 -12.34
N ALA A 134 -2.76 0.92 -12.79
CA ALA A 134 -3.74 1.67 -11.99
C ALA A 134 -4.90 0.80 -11.48
N GLU A 135 -5.37 -0.13 -12.31
CA GLU A 135 -6.38 -1.13 -11.94
C GLU A 135 -5.82 -2.20 -11.00
N ARG A 136 -4.57 -2.66 -11.22
CA ARG A 136 -3.87 -3.63 -10.35
C ARG A 136 -3.58 -3.08 -8.95
N VAL A 137 -3.17 -1.82 -8.82
CA VAL A 137 -2.89 -1.16 -7.52
C VAL A 137 -4.14 -0.55 -6.88
N ASP A 138 -5.19 -0.30 -7.67
CA ASP A 138 -6.43 0.37 -7.28
C ASP A 138 -6.21 1.76 -6.63
N MET A 139 -5.41 2.60 -7.30
CA MET A 139 -5.11 3.97 -6.84
C MET A 139 -5.65 5.02 -7.80
N GLN A 140 -6.45 5.96 -7.27
CA GLN A 140 -7.13 7.00 -8.06
C GLN A 140 -6.14 7.89 -8.85
N ASP A 141 -5.00 8.23 -8.26
CA ASP A 141 -4.00 9.09 -8.94
C ASP A 141 -3.28 8.37 -10.08
N MET A 142 -3.07 7.06 -9.97
CA MET A 142 -2.52 6.27 -11.07
C MET A 142 -3.54 6.17 -12.22
N ARG A 143 -4.84 6.11 -11.90
CA ARG A 143 -5.92 6.21 -12.91
C ARG A 143 -5.91 7.60 -13.57
N PHE A 144 -5.74 8.68 -12.81
CA PHE A 144 -5.59 10.04 -13.35
C PHE A 144 -4.34 10.20 -14.22
N LEU A 145 -3.20 9.61 -13.84
CA LEU A 145 -1.98 9.60 -14.65
C LEU A 145 -2.20 8.88 -15.98
N ALA A 146 -2.78 7.67 -15.95
CA ALA A 146 -3.09 6.90 -17.16
C ALA A 146 -4.04 7.66 -18.11
N VAL A 147 -5.09 8.29 -17.57
CA VAL A 147 -6.05 9.11 -18.34
C VAL A 147 -5.39 10.36 -18.91
N ALA A 148 -4.56 11.06 -18.13
CA ALA A 148 -3.83 12.24 -18.58
C ALA A 148 -2.90 11.93 -19.76
N VAL A 149 -2.15 10.83 -19.69
CA VAL A 149 -1.28 10.36 -20.78
C VAL A 149 -2.10 9.95 -22.00
N SER A 150 -3.18 9.16 -21.81
CA SER A 150 -4.03 8.68 -22.91
C SER A 150 -4.66 9.81 -23.72
N ILE A 151 -5.27 10.80 -23.04
CA ILE A 151 -5.85 11.98 -23.70
C ILE A 151 -4.78 12.74 -24.50
N GLN A 152 -3.59 12.87 -23.92
CA GLN A 152 -2.50 13.67 -24.46
C GLN A 152 -1.76 12.99 -25.62
N GLN A 153 -1.70 11.66 -25.68
CA GLN A 153 -1.24 10.94 -26.88
C GLN A 153 -2.13 11.21 -28.10
N VAL A 154 -3.44 11.43 -27.88
CA VAL A 154 -4.41 11.69 -28.94
C VAL A 154 -4.53 13.19 -29.27
N SER A 155 -4.43 14.09 -28.28
CA SER A 155 -4.66 15.52 -28.46
C SER A 155 -3.43 16.34 -28.88
N GLY A 156 -2.21 15.84 -28.64
CA GLY A 156 -0.97 16.53 -29.02
C GLY A 156 -0.66 17.83 -28.26
N GLY A 157 -1.33 18.08 -27.13
CA GLY A 157 -1.09 19.24 -26.26
C GLY A 157 0.23 19.22 -25.46
N ASN A 158 0.27 19.92 -24.32
CA ASN A 158 1.45 20.00 -23.47
C ASN A 158 1.41 18.99 -22.30
N LEU A 159 1.95 17.78 -22.51
CA LEU A 159 2.00 16.73 -21.47
C LEU A 159 2.68 17.20 -20.18
N ALA A 160 3.75 17.99 -20.29
CA ALA A 160 4.49 18.47 -19.12
C ALA A 160 3.63 19.37 -18.22
N GLU A 161 2.76 20.19 -18.79
CA GLU A 161 1.86 21.07 -18.05
C GLU A 161 0.68 20.32 -17.42
N ILE A 162 0.10 19.35 -18.14
CA ILE A 162 -0.95 18.46 -17.60
C ILE A 162 -0.41 17.66 -16.41
N LEU A 163 0.79 17.06 -16.55
CA LEU A 163 1.42 16.30 -15.47
C LEU A 163 1.90 17.19 -14.31
N GLU A 164 2.30 18.44 -14.57
CA GLU A 164 2.63 19.40 -13.50
C GLU A 164 1.38 19.81 -12.71
N GLY A 165 0.25 20.01 -13.39
CA GLY A 165 -1.07 20.19 -12.76
C GLY A 165 -1.44 19.00 -11.88
N LEU A 166 -1.31 17.78 -12.41
CA LEU A 166 -1.55 16.53 -11.67
C LEU A 166 -0.65 16.42 -10.43
N ALA A 167 0.66 16.62 -10.56
CA ALA A 167 1.61 16.58 -9.44
C ALA A 167 1.23 17.57 -8.33
N LYS A 168 0.87 18.81 -8.69
CA LYS A 168 0.38 19.83 -7.76
C LYS A 168 -0.89 19.38 -7.02
N VAL A 169 -1.84 18.75 -7.73
CA VAL A 169 -3.07 18.23 -7.12
C VAL A 169 -2.79 17.09 -6.15
N ILE A 170 -2.03 16.05 -6.56
CA ILE A 170 -1.70 14.90 -5.71
C ILE A 170 -0.94 15.37 -4.46
N ARG A 171 0.12 16.19 -4.62
CA ARG A 171 0.92 16.70 -3.50
C ARG A 171 0.09 17.60 -2.57
N SER A 172 -0.92 18.30 -3.07
CA SER A 172 -1.87 19.06 -2.25
C SER A 172 -2.80 18.17 -1.44
N ARG A 173 -3.30 17.05 -2.00
CA ARG A 173 -4.07 16.05 -1.23
C ARG A 173 -3.22 15.40 -0.13
N PHE A 174 -1.96 15.09 -0.42
CA PHE A 174 -1.02 14.58 0.60
C PHE A 174 -0.79 15.57 1.74
N LYS A 175 -0.60 16.85 1.45
CA LYS A 175 -0.51 17.91 2.48
C LYS A 175 -1.78 17.99 3.32
N LEU A 176 -2.96 17.91 2.70
CA LEU A 176 -4.25 17.90 3.38
C LEU A 176 -4.39 16.68 4.32
N PHE A 177 -4.15 15.45 3.83
CA PHE A 177 -4.26 14.25 4.66
C PHE A 177 -3.21 14.21 5.79
N ARG A 178 -1.97 14.64 5.56
CA ARG A 178 -0.97 14.78 6.62
C ARG A 178 -1.43 15.78 7.69
N ARG A 179 -2.04 16.92 7.31
CA ARG A 179 -2.60 17.91 8.25
C ARG A 179 -3.79 17.37 9.05
N VAL A 180 -4.74 16.70 8.40
CA VAL A 180 -5.88 16.04 9.06
C VAL A 180 -5.41 14.98 10.05
N LYS A 181 -4.41 14.16 9.66
CA LYS A 181 -3.82 13.13 10.53
C LYS A 181 -3.09 13.71 11.74
N ALA A 182 -2.42 14.86 11.61
CA ALA A 182 -1.79 15.56 12.73
C ALA A 182 -2.83 16.07 13.74
N ILE A 183 -3.85 16.81 13.27
CA ILE A 183 -4.92 17.39 14.12
C ILE A 183 -5.71 16.28 14.83
N THR A 184 -6.05 15.19 14.12
CA THR A 184 -6.77 14.06 14.73
C THR A 184 -5.90 13.21 15.66
N ALA A 185 -4.57 13.20 15.50
CA ALA A 185 -3.68 12.54 16.44
C ALA A 185 -3.65 13.29 17.79
N GLU A 186 -3.57 14.62 17.79
CA GLU A 186 -3.61 15.45 19.00
C GLU A 186 -4.91 15.22 19.79
N ALA A 187 -6.07 15.35 19.13
CA ALA A 187 -7.37 15.10 19.73
C ALA A 187 -7.50 13.66 20.27
N LYS A 188 -6.97 12.66 19.55
CA LYS A 188 -6.98 11.25 19.99
C LYS A 188 -6.07 11.01 21.19
N TRP A 189 -4.88 11.62 21.25
CA TRP A 189 -3.99 11.51 22.41
C TRP A 189 -4.63 12.11 23.65
N SER A 190 -5.17 13.32 23.55
CA SER A 190 -5.88 14.00 24.65
C SER A 190 -7.07 13.18 25.16
N GLY A 191 -7.93 12.72 24.24
CA GLY A 191 -9.08 11.86 24.61
C GLY A 191 -8.66 10.53 25.24
N THR A 192 -7.63 9.86 24.72
CA THR A 192 -7.12 8.59 25.28
C THR A 192 -6.55 8.79 26.70
N PHE A 193 -5.80 9.87 26.91
CA PHE A 193 -5.26 10.22 28.23
C PHE A 193 -6.38 10.51 29.24
N LEU A 194 -7.36 11.34 28.85
CA LEU A 194 -8.49 11.71 29.71
C LEU A 194 -9.38 10.49 30.06
N SER A 195 -9.60 9.58 29.11
CA SER A 195 -10.34 8.33 29.37
C SER A 195 -9.56 7.31 30.21
N GLY A 196 -8.22 7.32 30.17
CA GLY A 196 -7.39 6.45 31.00
C GLY A 196 -7.24 6.94 32.45
N PHE A 197 -7.32 8.26 32.67
CA PHE A 197 -7.06 8.89 33.97
C PHE A 197 -7.87 8.31 35.14
N PRO A 198 -9.19 8.04 35.04
CA PRO A 198 -9.97 7.47 36.15
C PRO A 198 -9.49 6.08 36.57
N LEU A 199 -9.10 5.23 35.61
CA LEU A 199 -8.61 3.87 35.88
C LEU A 199 -7.25 3.91 36.59
N VAL A 200 -6.34 4.79 36.14
CA VAL A 200 -5.03 4.98 36.78
C VAL A 200 -5.17 5.49 38.21
N ALA A 201 -6.08 6.45 38.45
CA ALA A 201 -6.37 6.96 39.79
C ALA A 201 -6.93 5.87 40.72
N LEU A 202 -7.88 5.05 40.23
CA LEU A 202 -8.47 3.94 40.99
C LEU A 202 -7.41 2.90 41.40
N VAL A 203 -6.49 2.57 40.49
CA VAL A 203 -5.36 1.66 40.77
C VAL A 203 -4.40 2.26 41.80
N MET A 204 -4.00 3.54 41.69
CA MET A 204 -3.10 4.14 42.68
C MET A 204 -3.70 4.17 44.09
N ILE A 205 -5.00 4.45 44.23
CA ILE A 205 -5.69 4.43 45.54
C ILE A 205 -5.62 3.03 46.17
N ASN A 206 -5.83 1.97 45.39
CA ASN A 206 -5.78 0.57 45.87
C ASN A 206 -4.35 0.04 46.15
N VAL A 207 -3.31 0.80 45.82
CA VAL A 207 -1.89 0.44 46.09
C VAL A 207 -1.31 1.25 47.28
N ILE A 208 -2.05 2.25 47.75
CA ILE A 208 -1.67 3.12 48.89
C ILE A 208 -2.45 2.75 50.17
N GLN A 209 -3.49 1.92 50.06
CA GLN A 209 -4.27 1.34 51.17
C GLN A 209 -3.80 -0.07 51.52
#